data_AF-F9WWG5-F1
#
_entry.id   AF-F9WWG5-F1
#
_cell.length_a   1.000
_cell.length_b   1.000
_cell.length_c   1.000
_cell.angle_alpha   90.00
_cell.angle_beta   90.00
_cell.angle_gamma   90.00
#
_symmetry.space_group_name_H-M   'P 1'
#
loop_
_entity.id
_entity.type
_entity.pdbx_description
1 polymer ?
#
loop_
_entity_poly.entity_id
_entity_poly.type
_entity_poly.pdbx_seq_one_letter_code
_entity_poly.pdbx_strand_id
1 'polypeptide(L)'
;MPRIMAPPPSGEFQIRVAKPFSGNPTHTIEVIGEPNRPAVVRVTNHKGDSTDEKTGDVPKDDVNELTQLVNTVRGFPSHPSKDVYGLDTKLELNTFEIQWASDDDDNATDEVGGETKDDFKRVVDSIEALARQFAKNDSAI
;
A
#
# COMPACT_ATOMS: atom_id res chain seq x y z
N MET A 1 15.21 3.98 -16.18
CA MET A 1 16.12 4.06 -15.02
C MET A 1 15.50 3.16 -13.96
N PRO A 2 16.21 2.16 -13.41
CA PRO A 2 15.66 1.40 -12.30
C PRO A 2 15.40 2.40 -11.17
N ARG A 3 14.16 2.46 -10.67
CA ARG A 3 13.86 3.28 -9.49
C ARG A 3 14.59 2.61 -8.34
N ILE A 4 15.78 3.12 -8.01
CA ILE A 4 16.41 2.83 -6.73
C ILE A 4 15.53 3.55 -5.70
N MET A 5 14.46 2.89 -5.28
CA MET A 5 13.68 3.32 -4.11
C MET A 5 14.68 3.39 -2.97
N ALA A 6 14.84 4.59 -2.40
CA ALA A 6 15.74 4.76 -1.27
C ALA A 6 15.31 3.75 -0.19
N PRO A 7 16.24 2.94 0.34
CA PRO A 7 15.91 2.09 1.48
C PRO A 7 15.33 2.99 2.57
N PRO A 8 14.20 2.60 3.19
CA PRO A 8 13.59 3.42 4.21
C PRO A 8 14.65 3.70 5.29
N PRO A 9 14.75 4.95 5.76
CA PRO A 9 15.72 5.26 6.80
C PRO A 9 15.41 4.37 8.01
N SER A 10 16.37 3.54 8.41
CA SER A 10 16.43 2.96 9.76
C SER A 10 15.22 2.11 10.21
N GLY A 11 15.09 0.87 9.71
CA GLY A 11 14.24 -0.15 10.36
C GLY A 11 12.73 0.06 10.27
N GLU A 12 12.27 1.11 9.58
CA GLU A 12 10.86 1.38 9.30
C GLU A 12 10.37 0.58 8.08
N PHE A 13 9.08 0.24 8.07
CA PHE A 13 8.36 -0.27 6.91
C PHE A 13 7.33 0.76 6.45
N GLN A 14 7.07 0.76 5.14
CA GLN A 14 6.08 1.59 4.49
C GLN A 14 5.22 0.71 3.58
N ILE A 15 3.90 0.80 3.75
CA ILE A 15 2.91 0.13 2.91
C ILE A 15 2.02 1.22 2.34
N ARG A 16 1.94 1.31 1.01
CA ARG A 16 1.19 2.36 0.34
C ARG A 16 0.21 1.78 -0.67
N VAL A 17 -1.03 2.24 -0.61
CA VAL A 17 -2.10 1.91 -1.55
C VAL A 17 -2.56 3.20 -2.21
N ALA A 18 -2.57 3.26 -3.53
CA ALA A 18 -2.99 4.44 -4.28
C ALA A 18 -4.03 4.07 -5.35
N LYS A 19 -5.06 4.90 -5.52
CA LYS A 19 -6.10 4.75 -6.55
C LYS A 19 -6.31 6.09 -7.27
N PRO A 20 -6.46 6.11 -8.61
CA PRO A 20 -6.42 4.99 -9.55
C PRO A 20 -5.02 4.38 -9.76
N PHE A 21 -4.93 3.24 -10.46
CA PHE A 21 -3.66 2.59 -10.79
C PHE A 21 -2.80 3.48 -11.70
N SER A 22 -3.41 4.26 -12.60
CA SER A 22 -2.67 5.16 -13.49
C SER A 22 -3.27 6.57 -13.47
N GLY A 23 -2.41 7.59 -13.56
CA GLY A 23 -2.81 8.99 -13.45
C GLY A 23 -2.64 9.56 -12.04
N ASN A 24 -3.34 10.67 -11.76
CA ASN A 24 -3.25 11.36 -10.48
C ASN A 24 -4.04 10.59 -9.41
N PRO A 25 -3.41 10.14 -8.31
CA PRO A 25 -4.10 9.42 -7.26
C PRO A 25 -5.13 10.33 -6.58
N THR A 26 -6.39 9.88 -6.54
CA THR A 26 -7.47 10.55 -5.81
C THR A 26 -7.58 10.06 -4.38
N HIS A 27 -7.13 8.84 -4.12
CA HIS A 27 -7.16 8.20 -2.80
C HIS A 27 -5.82 7.51 -2.56
N THR A 28 -5.13 7.91 -1.51
CA THR A 28 -3.86 7.29 -1.09
C THR A 28 -3.99 6.89 0.38
N ILE A 29 -3.55 5.68 0.69
CA ILE A 29 -3.40 5.18 2.04
C ILE A 29 -1.93 4.85 2.21
N GLU A 30 -1.33 5.29 3.31
CA GLU A 30 0.05 5.03 3.64
C GLU A 30 0.15 4.60 5.10
N VAL A 31 0.72 3.44 5.35
CA VAL A 31 1.00 2.91 6.68
C VAL A 31 2.50 2.92 6.87
N ILE A 32 2.98 3.70 7.82
CA ILE A 32 4.40 3.87 8.13
C ILE A 32 4.62 3.45 9.57
N GLY A 33 5.56 2.55 9.83
CA GLY A 33 5.84 2.15 11.20
C GLY A 33 7.09 1.32 11.33
N GLU A 34 7.31 0.80 12.52
CA GLU A 34 8.43 -0.07 12.83
C GLU A 34 7.93 -1.48 13.23
N PRO A 35 8.67 -2.55 12.90
CA PRO A 35 8.31 -3.89 13.35
C PRO A 35 8.21 -3.94 14.87
N ASN A 36 7.22 -4.67 15.38
CA ASN A 36 6.95 -4.79 16.82
C ASN A 36 6.58 -3.49 17.54
N ARG A 37 6.21 -2.43 16.82
CA ARG A 37 5.75 -1.15 17.37
C ARG A 37 4.43 -0.73 16.73
N PRO A 38 3.70 0.21 17.35
CA PRO A 38 2.60 0.88 16.68
C PRO A 38 3.08 1.56 15.40
N ALA A 39 2.20 1.61 14.39
CA ALA A 39 2.43 2.33 13.14
C ALA A 39 1.48 3.51 13.04
N VAL A 40 1.73 4.42 12.10
CA VAL A 40 0.83 5.51 11.75
C VAL A 40 0.23 5.20 10.39
N VAL A 41 -1.10 5.24 10.31
CA VAL A 41 -1.81 5.24 9.03
C VAL A 41 -2.18 6.66 8.64
N ARG A 42 -1.98 6.99 7.37
CA ARG A 42 -2.31 8.26 6.74
C ARG A 42 -3.20 7.96 5.54
N VAL A 43 -4.29 8.68 5.41
CA VAL A 43 -5.25 8.58 4.31
C VAL A 43 -5.39 9.95 3.70
N THR A 44 -4.98 10.07 2.45
CA THR A 44 -5.03 11.31 1.70
C THR A 44 -6.08 11.18 0.59
N ASN A 45 -7.09 12.04 0.64
CA ASN A 45 -8.10 12.17 -0.39
C ASN A 45 -7.85 13.46 -1.17
N HIS A 46 -7.62 13.35 -2.48
CA HIS A 46 -7.54 14.50 -3.36
C HIS A 46 -8.91 14.74 -4.01
N LYS A 47 -9.51 15.88 -3.70
CA LYS A 47 -10.78 16.37 -4.27
C LYS A 47 -10.50 17.65 -5.07
N GLY A 48 -10.02 17.48 -6.29
CA GLY A 48 -9.65 18.62 -7.14
C GLY A 48 -8.46 19.38 -6.57
N ASP A 49 -8.67 20.63 -6.17
CA ASP A 49 -7.65 21.51 -5.56
C ASP A 49 -7.51 21.31 -4.05
N SER A 50 -8.49 20.65 -3.41
CA SER A 50 -8.48 20.38 -1.97
C SER A 50 -7.94 18.99 -1.66
N THR A 51 -7.14 18.89 -0.61
CA THR A 51 -6.59 17.63 -0.10
C THR A 51 -7.06 17.45 1.33
N ASP A 52 -7.82 16.37 1.59
CA ASP A 52 -8.22 15.99 2.94
C ASP A 52 -7.27 14.90 3.43
N GLU A 53 -6.55 15.15 4.53
CA GLU A 53 -5.67 14.15 5.14
C GLU A 53 -6.24 13.68 6.48
N LYS A 54 -6.32 12.36 6.65
CA LYS A 54 -6.68 11.73 7.91
C LYS A 54 -5.56 10.86 8.41
N THR A 55 -5.28 10.90 9.69
CA THR A 55 -4.22 10.12 10.31
C THR A 55 -4.71 9.38 11.53
N GLY A 56 -3.96 8.37 11.95
CA GLY A 56 -4.19 7.68 13.21
C GLY A 56 -3.17 6.61 13.50
N ASP A 57 -3.16 6.17 14.74
CA ASP A 57 -2.23 5.16 15.24
C ASP A 57 -2.84 3.76 15.07
N VAL A 58 -2.04 2.86 14.52
CA VAL A 58 -2.33 1.44 14.36
C VAL A 58 -1.57 0.71 15.47
N PRO A 59 -2.24 -0.04 16.35
CA PRO A 59 -1.58 -0.76 17.43
C PRO A 59 -0.70 -1.87 16.89
N LYS A 60 0.27 -2.28 17.71
CA LYS A 60 1.28 -3.29 17.35
C LYS A 60 0.66 -4.60 16.84
N ASP A 61 -0.41 -5.08 17.46
CA ASP A 61 -1.05 -6.36 17.09
C ASP A 61 -1.57 -6.32 15.64
N ASP A 62 -2.33 -5.29 15.27
CA ASP A 62 -2.81 -5.07 13.90
C ASP A 62 -1.64 -4.86 12.91
N VAL A 63 -0.56 -4.18 13.32
CA VAL A 63 0.65 -4.02 12.49
C VAL A 63 1.30 -5.36 12.16
N ASN A 64 1.39 -6.25 13.15
CA ASN A 64 1.96 -7.58 12.95
C ASN A 64 1.10 -8.43 12.00
N GLU A 65 -0.23 -8.38 12.15
CA GLU A 65 -1.15 -9.05 11.24
C GLU A 65 -1.07 -8.48 9.82
N LEU A 66 -1.02 -7.16 9.68
CA LEU A 66 -0.83 -6.48 8.39
C LEU A 66 0.48 -6.92 7.72
N THR A 67 1.58 -6.97 8.49
CA THR A 67 2.89 -7.37 7.97
C THR A 67 2.87 -8.82 7.47
N GLN A 68 2.22 -9.73 8.22
CA GLN A 68 2.03 -11.11 7.78
C GLN A 68 1.16 -11.21 6.51
N LEU A 69 0.13 -10.38 6.41
CA LEU A 69 -0.75 -10.35 5.24
C LEU A 69 -0.03 -9.80 4.00
N VAL A 70 0.70 -8.69 4.09
CA VAL A 70 1.43 -8.15 2.93
C VAL A 70 2.57 -9.07 2.49
N ASN A 71 3.06 -9.93 3.40
CA ASN A 71 4.04 -10.96 3.06
C ASN A 71 3.50 -12.03 2.08
N THR A 72 2.18 -12.20 1.94
CA THR A 72 1.60 -13.11 0.94
C THR A 72 1.74 -12.58 -0.48
N VAL A 73 1.82 -11.26 -0.64
CA VAL A 73 1.98 -10.57 -1.94
C VAL A 73 3.42 -10.67 -2.45
N ARG A 74 4.33 -11.25 -1.67
CA ARG A 74 5.73 -11.43 -2.06
C ARG A 74 5.82 -12.29 -3.32
N GLY A 75 6.43 -11.75 -4.37
CA GLY A 75 6.60 -12.46 -5.63
C GLY A 75 5.34 -12.47 -6.50
N PHE A 76 4.33 -11.68 -6.14
CA PHE A 76 3.23 -11.39 -7.04
C PHE A 76 3.77 -10.65 -8.28
N PRO A 77 3.18 -10.87 -9.45
CA PRO A 77 3.67 -10.25 -10.67
C PRO A 77 3.18 -8.80 -10.79
N SER A 78 4.04 -7.91 -11.23
CA SER A 78 3.75 -6.48 -11.37
C SER A 78 3.45 -6.13 -12.83
N HIS A 79 3.15 -4.87 -13.14
CA HIS A 79 3.23 -4.34 -14.51
C HIS A 79 3.27 -2.80 -14.47
N PRO A 80 4.19 -2.12 -15.17
CA PRO A 80 4.37 -0.66 -15.05
C PRO A 80 3.24 0.23 -15.58
N SER A 81 2.27 -0.32 -16.31
CA SER A 81 1.28 0.48 -17.05
C SER A 81 -0.08 -0.17 -17.15
N LYS A 82 -0.23 -1.42 -16.70
CA LYS A 82 -1.46 -2.19 -16.78
C LYS A 82 -1.83 -2.63 -15.38
N ASP A 83 -3.08 -2.36 -15.00
CA ASP A 83 -3.64 -2.98 -13.82
C ASP A 83 -3.98 -4.44 -14.12
N VAL A 84 -3.03 -5.33 -13.86
CA VAL A 84 -3.19 -6.78 -14.08
C VAL A 84 -4.23 -7.39 -13.14
N TYR A 85 -4.49 -6.76 -12.01
CA TYR A 85 -5.41 -7.22 -10.97
C TYR A 85 -6.85 -6.76 -11.20
N GLY A 86 -7.06 -5.71 -11.99
CA GLY A 86 -8.39 -5.18 -12.30
C GLY A 86 -9.07 -4.47 -11.12
N LEU A 87 -8.29 -3.97 -10.16
CA LEU A 87 -8.78 -3.25 -8.98
C LEU A 87 -8.59 -1.72 -9.07
N ASP A 88 -8.02 -1.24 -10.17
CA ASP A 88 -7.59 0.14 -10.38
C ASP A 88 -6.80 0.70 -9.20
N THR A 89 -5.91 -0.13 -8.64
CA THR A 89 -5.21 0.15 -7.40
C THR A 89 -3.74 -0.22 -7.51
N LYS A 90 -2.87 0.73 -7.15
CA LYS A 90 -1.44 0.53 -6.95
C LYS A 90 -1.16 0.13 -5.52
N LEU A 91 -0.36 -0.92 -5.32
CA LEU A 91 0.17 -1.34 -4.04
C LEU A 91 1.69 -1.27 -4.07
N GLU A 92 2.28 -0.53 -3.16
CA GLU A 92 3.72 -0.42 -2.95
C GLU A 92 4.04 -0.93 -1.55
N LEU A 93 4.95 -1.90 -1.46
CA LEU A 93 5.43 -2.53 -0.25
C LEU A 93 6.92 -2.24 -0.12
N ASN A 94 7.28 -1.51 0.93
CA ASN A 94 8.66 -1.24 1.28
C ASN A 94 8.87 -1.65 2.73
N THR A 95 9.02 -2.95 2.95
CA THR A 95 9.25 -3.56 4.26
C THR A 95 10.67 -4.10 4.35
N PHE A 96 11.09 -4.52 5.55
CA PHE A 96 12.39 -5.14 5.75
C PHE A 96 12.58 -6.43 4.92
N GLU A 97 11.49 -7.15 4.65
CA GLU A 97 11.52 -8.44 3.96
C GLU A 97 11.18 -8.33 2.46
N ILE A 98 10.43 -7.30 2.07
CA ILE A 98 9.83 -7.15 0.75
C ILE A 98 9.99 -5.71 0.27
N GLN A 99 10.63 -5.57 -0.87
CA GLN A 99 10.57 -4.37 -1.69
C GLN A 99 9.86 -4.76 -2.99
N TRP A 100 8.61 -4.34 -3.13
CA TRP A 100 7.76 -4.72 -4.26
C TRP A 100 6.74 -3.64 -4.54
N ALA A 101 6.54 -3.30 -5.80
CA ALA A 101 5.47 -2.40 -6.23
C ALA A 101 4.69 -3.05 -7.38
N SER A 102 3.38 -2.87 -7.38
CA SER A 102 2.53 -3.38 -8.45
C SER A 102 2.80 -2.71 -9.80
N ASP A 103 3.38 -1.50 -9.81
CA ASP A 103 3.84 -0.81 -11.04
C ASP A 103 5.32 -1.04 -11.37
N ASP A 104 5.95 -2.04 -10.77
CA ASP A 104 7.33 -2.36 -11.10
C ASP A 104 7.43 -3.18 -12.40
N ASP A 105 8.61 -3.15 -13.04
CA ASP A 105 8.90 -3.85 -14.30
C ASP A 105 9.60 -5.19 -14.07
N ASP A 106 10.17 -5.41 -12.87
CA ASP A 106 11.03 -6.56 -12.56
C ASP A 106 10.33 -7.94 -12.71
N ASN A 107 8.99 -7.99 -12.61
CA ASN A 107 8.22 -9.21 -12.79
C ASN A 107 6.91 -8.94 -13.56
N ALA A 108 7.03 -8.22 -14.68
CA ALA A 108 5.91 -7.81 -15.52
C ALA A 108 5.15 -9.02 -16.11
N THR A 109 3.87 -9.18 -15.78
CA THR A 109 2.96 -10.11 -16.46
C THR A 109 1.81 -9.38 -17.12
N ASP A 110 1.29 -9.91 -18.22
CA ASP A 110 0.08 -9.36 -18.85
C ASP A 110 -1.21 -9.82 -18.17
N GLU A 111 -1.18 -10.95 -17.47
CA GLU A 111 -2.36 -11.55 -16.85
C GLU A 111 -1.98 -12.33 -15.58
N VAL A 112 -2.89 -12.31 -14.61
CA VAL A 112 -2.83 -13.10 -13.38
C VAL A 112 -4.10 -13.94 -13.25
N GLY A 113 -3.95 -15.13 -12.67
CA GLY A 113 -5.07 -16.02 -12.38
C GLY A 113 -6.04 -15.42 -11.36
N GLY A 114 -7.29 -15.90 -11.35
CA GLY A 114 -8.34 -15.41 -10.45
C GLY A 114 -7.94 -15.48 -8.97
N GLU A 115 -7.32 -16.58 -8.55
CA GLU A 115 -6.86 -16.77 -7.17
C GLU A 115 -5.88 -15.66 -6.73
N THR A 116 -4.90 -15.30 -7.56
CA THR A 116 -3.95 -14.21 -7.27
C THR A 116 -4.65 -12.85 -7.21
N LYS A 117 -5.68 -12.62 -8.03
CA LYS A 117 -6.49 -11.39 -7.97
C LYS A 117 -7.29 -11.32 -6.67
N ASP A 118 -7.89 -12.42 -6.26
CA ASP A 118 -8.65 -12.52 -5.01
C ASP A 118 -7.73 -12.30 -3.79
N ASP A 119 -6.53 -12.88 -3.78
CA ASP A 119 -5.55 -12.65 -2.72
C ASP A 119 -5.06 -11.19 -2.69
N PHE A 120 -4.74 -10.61 -3.85
CA PHE A 120 -4.35 -9.20 -3.96
C PHE A 120 -5.49 -8.29 -3.47
N LYS A 121 -6.73 -8.58 -3.90
CA LYS A 121 -7.92 -7.87 -3.45
C LYS A 121 -8.09 -7.96 -1.94
N ARG A 122 -7.93 -9.14 -1.36
CA ARG A 122 -8.03 -9.33 0.09
C ARG A 122 -7.02 -8.48 0.85
N VAL A 123 -5.77 -8.38 0.36
CA VAL A 123 -4.74 -7.55 0.97
C VAL A 123 -5.11 -6.07 0.89
N VAL A 124 -5.51 -5.59 -0.30
CA VAL A 124 -5.93 -4.20 -0.50
C VAL A 124 -7.15 -3.84 0.36
N ASP A 125 -8.20 -4.68 0.37
CA ASP A 125 -9.40 -4.48 1.19
C ASP A 125 -9.06 -4.45 2.69
N SER A 126 -8.14 -5.30 3.16
CA SER A 126 -7.68 -5.28 4.55
C SER A 126 -6.92 -3.99 4.90
N ILE A 127 -6.06 -3.48 4.01
CA ILE A 127 -5.37 -2.20 4.21
C ILE A 127 -6.39 -1.05 4.24
N GLU A 128 -7.37 -1.06 3.34
CA GLU A 128 -8.46 -0.07 3.33
C GLU A 128 -9.32 -0.13 4.58
N ALA A 129 -9.65 -1.33 5.06
CA ALA A 129 -10.42 -1.52 6.29
C ALA A 129 -9.65 -1.00 7.51
N LEU A 130 -8.36 -1.31 7.60
CA LEU A 130 -7.46 -0.81 8.65
C LEU A 130 -7.38 0.72 8.62
N ALA A 131 -7.20 1.30 7.44
CA ALA A 131 -7.20 2.74 7.28
C ALA A 131 -8.52 3.39 7.72
N ARG A 132 -9.67 2.83 7.34
CA ARG A 132 -10.99 3.32 7.79
C ARG A 132 -11.18 3.17 9.30
N GLN A 133 -10.60 2.13 9.88
CA GLN A 133 -10.69 1.85 11.31
C GLN A 133 -9.84 2.81 12.15
N PHE A 134 -8.62 3.13 11.71
CA PHE A 134 -7.66 3.89 12.54
C PHE A 134 -7.47 5.35 12.10
N ALA A 135 -7.60 5.69 10.81
CA ALA A 135 -7.44 7.07 10.32
C ALA A 135 -8.68 7.93 10.61
N LYS A 136 -8.93 8.18 11.90
CA LYS A 136 -10.07 8.96 12.39
C LYS A 136 -9.76 10.42 12.66
N ASN A 137 -8.48 10.76 12.86
CA ASN A 137 -8.09 12.14 13.16
C ASN A 137 -7.93 12.90 11.86
N ASP A 138 -8.55 14.06 11.78
CA ASP A 138 -8.29 15.00 10.69
C ASP A 138 -6.88 15.58 10.93
N SER A 139 -5.95 15.35 10.01
CA SER A 139 -4.69 16.09 10.05
C SER A 139 -4.94 17.44 9.42
N ALA A 140 -5.02 18.46 10.27
CA ALA A 140 -5.01 19.83 9.81
C ALA A 140 -3.68 20.08 9.10
N ILE A 141 -3.74 20.28 7.78
CA ILE A 141 -2.61 20.74 6.95
C ILE A 141 -2.41 22.25 7.18
#